data_AF-A0A655XT88-F1
#
_entry.id   AF-A0A655XT88-F1
#
_cell.length_a   1.000
_cell.length_b   1.000
_cell.length_c   1.000
_cell.angle_alpha   90.00
_cell.angle_beta   90.00
_cell.angle_gamma   90.00
#
_symmetry.space_group_name_H-M   'P 1'
#
loop_
_entity.id
_entity.type
_entity.pdbx_description
1 polymer ?
#
loop_
_entity_poly.entity_id
_entity_poly.type
_entity_poly.pdbx_seq_one_letter_code
_entity_poly.pdbx_strand_id
1 'polypeptide(L)'
;MAPLVRGRIPTVVEKVTNVITPGSTIDVLVTDQGIAVNPNRPELKARFIAAQLPVVEIEALQQRAELLTGKPQPLQFEDKTVAFVHYRDGSIIDVIKQVKSL
;
A
#
# COMPACT_ATOMS: atom_id res chain seq x y z
N MET A 1 -4.77 -11.66 -0.27
CA MET A 1 -5.04 -11.35 -1.69
C MET A 1 -5.88 -10.08 -1.74
N ALA A 2 -5.50 -9.10 -2.56
CA ALA A 2 -6.29 -7.88 -2.77
C ALA A 2 -6.37 -7.56 -4.27
N PRO A 3 -7.53 -7.16 -4.81
CA PRO A 3 -7.59 -6.67 -6.19
C PRO A 3 -6.76 -5.40 -6.33
N LEU A 4 -6.05 -5.24 -7.45
CA LEU A 4 -5.22 -4.06 -7.71
C LEU A 4 -6.05 -2.77 -7.73
N VAL A 5 -7.30 -2.87 -8.19
CA VAL A 5 -8.26 -1.76 -8.29
C VAL A 5 -9.61 -2.18 -7.74
N ARG A 6 -10.27 -1.27 -7.01
CA ARG A 6 -11.67 -1.41 -6.56
C ARG A 6 -12.53 -0.32 -7.21
N GLY A 7 -13.18 -0.66 -8.32
CA GLY A 7 -13.94 0.32 -9.11
C GLY A 7 -13.03 1.38 -9.72
N ARG A 8 -13.01 2.59 -9.14
CA ARG A 8 -12.13 3.70 -9.55
C ARG A 8 -11.02 4.00 -8.55
N ILE A 9 -10.87 3.18 -7.51
CA ILE A 9 -9.94 3.43 -6.40
C ILE A 9 -8.76 2.45 -6.52
N PRO A 10 -7.52 2.94 -6.69
CA PRO A 10 -6.35 2.07 -6.70
C PRO A 10 -6.03 1.55 -5.30
N THR A 11 -5.70 0.26 -5.18
CA THR A 11 -5.28 -0.36 -3.92
C THR A 11 -3.80 -0.08 -3.62
N VAL A 12 -2.95 -0.05 -4.65
CA VAL A 12 -1.51 0.24 -4.54
C VAL A 12 -1.27 1.67 -4.99
N VAL A 13 -0.75 2.50 -4.09
CA VAL A 13 -0.52 3.94 -4.29
C VAL A 13 0.88 4.31 -3.81
N GLU A 14 1.38 5.47 -4.23
CA GLU A 14 2.68 6.00 -3.83
C GLU A 14 2.78 6.20 -2.31
N LYS A 15 1.72 6.74 -1.69
CA LYS A 15 1.63 6.97 -0.25
C LYS A 15 0.21 6.70 0.23
N VAL A 16 0.07 5.81 1.21
CA VAL A 16 -1.22 5.56 1.88
C VAL A 16 -1.63 6.79 2.69
N THR A 17 -2.93 6.98 2.86
CA THR A 17 -3.46 8.06 3.72
C THR A 17 -3.05 7.87 5.17
N ASN A 18 -3.09 6.62 5.65
CA ASN A 18 -2.69 6.27 7.01
C ASN A 18 -1.93 4.95 7.07
N VAL A 19 -0.95 4.88 7.97
CA VAL A 19 -0.14 3.68 8.23
C VAL A 19 -0.66 2.99 9.48
N ILE A 20 -1.23 1.79 9.30
CA ILE A 20 -1.67 0.93 10.41
C ILE A 20 -0.65 -0.18 10.68
N THR A 21 -0.06 -0.74 9.61
CA THR A 21 0.94 -1.80 9.67
C THR A 21 2.19 -1.32 8.92
N PRO A 22 3.35 -1.20 9.58
CA PRO A 22 4.59 -0.79 8.92
C PRO A 22 4.96 -1.76 7.78
N GLY A 23 5.35 -1.22 6.63
CA GLY A 23 5.73 -2.01 5.45
C GLY A 23 6.91 -2.96 5.71
N SER A 24 7.77 -2.66 6.68
CA SER A 24 8.85 -3.54 7.14
C SER A 24 8.36 -4.89 7.71
N THR A 25 7.09 -4.99 8.09
CA THR A 25 6.46 -6.22 8.61
C THR A 25 5.61 -6.95 7.57
N ILE A 26 5.53 -6.44 6.34
CA ILE A 26 4.76 -7.02 5.24
C ILE A 26 5.75 -7.65 4.26
N ASP A 27 5.70 -8.97 4.11
CA ASP A 27 6.66 -9.70 3.28
C ASP A 27 6.24 -9.78 1.81
N VAL A 28 4.94 -9.96 1.52
CA VAL A 28 4.42 -10.22 0.17
C VAL A 28 3.06 -9.56 -0.03
N LEU A 29 2.87 -8.92 -1.18
CA LEU A 29 1.58 -8.47 -1.70
C LEU A 29 1.18 -9.33 -2.91
N VAL A 30 0.01 -9.96 -2.85
CA VAL A 30 -0.57 -10.72 -3.96
C VAL A 30 -1.81 -10.01 -4.49
N THR A 31 -1.78 -9.69 -5.78
CA THR A 31 -2.89 -9.08 -6.52
C THR A 31 -3.34 -9.96 -7.69
N ASP A 32 -4.44 -9.58 -8.32
CA ASP A 32 -4.90 -10.12 -9.60
C ASP A 32 -4.04 -9.71 -10.80
N GLN A 33 -3.01 -8.88 -10.60
CA GLN A 33 -2.09 -8.40 -11.63
C GLN A 33 -0.61 -8.75 -11.37
N GLY A 34 -0.33 -9.55 -10.33
CA GLY A 34 1.03 -9.98 -10.00
C GLY A 34 1.31 -10.04 -8.50
N ILE A 35 2.52 -10.50 -8.18
CA ILE A 35 3.03 -10.67 -6.81
C ILE A 35 4.21 -9.72 -6.61
N ALA A 36 4.13 -8.84 -5.62
CA ALA A 36 5.27 -8.05 -5.18
C ALA A 36 5.84 -8.64 -3.89
N VAL A 37 7.14 -8.90 -3.87
CA VAL A 37 7.86 -9.38 -2.68
C VAL A 37 8.67 -8.23 -2.12
N ASN A 38 8.58 -8.02 -0.81
CA ASN A 38 9.34 -6.99 -0.12
C ASN A 38 10.84 -7.18 -0.35
N PRO A 39 11.61 -6.14 -0.73
CA PRO A 39 13.06 -6.22 -0.91
C PRO A 39 13.81 -6.75 0.32
N ASN A 40 13.25 -6.61 1.53
CA ASN A 40 13.81 -7.16 2.77
C ASN A 40 13.72 -8.69 2.86
N ARG A 41 13.08 -9.36 1.90
CA ARG A 41 12.89 -10.82 1.81
C ARG A 41 13.43 -11.39 0.49
N PRO A 42 14.71 -11.20 0.14
CA PRO A 42 15.28 -11.64 -1.13
C PRO A 42 15.18 -13.16 -1.34
N GLU A 43 15.20 -13.94 -0.26
CA GLU A 43 15.04 -15.39 -0.26
C GLU A 43 13.65 -15.83 -0.74
N LEU A 44 12.59 -15.09 -0.36
CA LEU A 44 11.23 -15.37 -0.85
C LEU A 44 11.11 -15.02 -2.33
N LYS A 45 11.69 -13.90 -2.75
CA LYS A 45 11.71 -13.48 -4.16
C LYS A 45 12.37 -14.54 -5.04
N ALA A 46 13.54 -15.04 -4.64
CA ALA A 46 14.25 -16.10 -5.35
C ALA A 46 13.42 -17.38 -5.45
N ARG A 47 12.78 -17.82 -4.36
CA ARG A 47 11.92 -19.02 -4.34
C ARG A 47 10.72 -18.87 -5.26
N PHE A 48 10.09 -17.69 -5.30
CA PHE A 48 8.92 -17.45 -6.12
C PHE A 48 9.27 -17.39 -7.62
N ILE A 49 10.40 -16.77 -7.96
CA ILE A 49 10.92 -16.76 -9.34
C ILE A 49 11.27 -18.18 -9.79
N ALA A 50 11.96 -18.96 -8.95
CA ALA A 50 12.29 -20.36 -9.26
C ALA A 50 11.04 -21.23 -9.47
N ALA A 51 9.95 -20.92 -8.75
CA ALA A 51 8.64 -21.54 -8.91
C ALA A 51 7.82 -20.97 -10.10
N GLN A 52 8.40 -20.10 -10.93
CA GLN A 52 7.78 -19.47 -12.10
C GLN A 52 6.50 -18.68 -11.78
N LEU A 53 6.42 -18.09 -10.58
CA LEU A 53 5.32 -17.20 -10.20
C LEU A 53 5.50 -15.80 -10.85
N PRO A 54 4.41 -15.07 -11.13
CA PRO A 54 4.46 -13.75 -11.75
C PRO A 54 4.89 -12.67 -10.75
N VAL A 55 6.18 -12.68 -10.40
CA VAL A 55 6.78 -11.71 -9.48
C VAL A 55 7.12 -10.41 -10.22
N VAL A 56 6.71 -9.28 -9.66
CA VAL A 56 6.95 -7.93 -10.17
C VAL A 56 7.40 -7.02 -9.04
N GLU A 57 7.97 -5.85 -9.37
CA GLU A 57 8.21 -4.81 -8.37
C GLU A 57 6.88 -4.15 -7.95
N ILE A 58 6.80 -3.65 -6.70
CA ILE A 58 5.56 -3.04 -6.20
C ILE A 58 5.22 -1.74 -6.96
N GLU A 59 6.23 -1.04 -7.45
CA GLU A 59 6.10 0.15 -8.29
C GLU A 59 5.42 -0.18 -9.63
N ALA A 60 5.66 -1.36 -10.19
CA ALA A 60 4.97 -1.78 -11.41
C ALA A 60 3.47 -1.99 -11.17
N LEU A 61 3.10 -2.54 -10.01
CA LEU A 61 1.69 -2.64 -9.59
C LEU A 61 1.08 -1.26 -9.38
N GLN A 62 1.78 -0.34 -8.72
CA GLN A 62 1.33 1.04 -8.49
C GLN A 62 1.09 1.78 -9.82
N GLN A 63 2.05 1.74 -10.74
CA GLN A 63 1.92 2.37 -12.05
C GLN A 63 0.76 1.76 -12.84
N ARG A 64 0.60 0.43 -12.76
CA ARG A 64 -0.52 -0.26 -13.40
C ARG A 64 -1.87 0.17 -12.81
N ALA A 65 -1.95 0.37 -11.50
CA ALA A 65 -3.16 0.86 -10.85
C ALA A 65 -3.50 2.28 -11.33
N GLU A 66 -2.52 3.19 -11.37
CA GLU A 66 -2.72 4.55 -11.88
C GLU A 66 -3.10 4.60 -13.37
N LEU A 67 -2.56 3.71 -14.20
CA LEU A 67 -2.98 3.60 -15.60
C LEU A 67 -4.46 3.21 -15.74
N LEU A 68 -4.98 2.40 -14.82
CA LEU A 68 -6.36 1.93 -14.84
C LEU A 68 -7.34 2.94 -14.21
N THR A 69 -6.92 3.68 -13.19
CA THR A 69 -7.79 4.59 -12.42
C THR A 69 -7.58 6.07 -12.69
N GLY A 70 -6.49 6.43 -13.36
CA GLY A 70 -5.90 7.77 -13.27
C GLY A 70 -5.18 7.98 -11.94
N LYS A 71 -4.43 9.10 -11.85
CA LYS A 71 -3.79 9.52 -10.60
C LYS A 71 -4.86 10.07 -9.62
N PRO A 72 -5.00 9.52 -8.41
CA PRO A 72 -5.98 10.02 -7.44
C PRO A 72 -5.73 11.48 -7.08
N GLN A 73 -6.81 12.27 -7.01
CA GLN A 73 -6.73 13.62 -6.46
C GLN A 73 -6.50 13.54 -4.93
N PRO A 74 -5.45 14.17 -4.38
CA PRO A 74 -5.20 14.14 -2.94
C PRO A 74 -6.36 14.79 -2.16
N LEU A 75 -6.75 14.16 -1.04
CA LEU A 75 -7.67 14.76 -0.08
C LEU A 75 -7.02 15.98 0.59
N GLN A 76 -7.83 16.99 0.89
CA GLN A 76 -7.41 18.13 1.69
C GLN A 76 -7.74 17.86 3.16
N PHE A 77 -6.77 18.13 4.04
CA PHE A 77 -6.90 17.94 5.48
C PHE A 77 -6.70 19.26 6.20
N GLU A 78 -7.41 19.44 7.31
CA GLU A 78 -7.20 20.51 8.27
C GLU A 78 -6.14 20.08 9.32
N ASP A 79 -5.58 21.04 10.06
CA ASP A 79 -4.52 20.76 11.04
C ASP A 79 -4.99 19.93 12.25
N LYS A 80 -6.29 19.92 12.54
CA LYS A 80 -6.88 19.23 13.68
C LYS A 80 -6.64 17.72 13.60
N THR A 81 -5.95 17.18 14.60
CA THR A 81 -5.86 15.73 14.82
C THR A 81 -7.18 15.22 15.40
N VAL A 82 -7.76 14.21 14.75
CA VAL A 82 -9.02 13.57 15.21
C VAL A 82 -8.80 12.21 15.85
N ALA A 83 -7.66 11.55 15.58
CA ALA A 83 -7.27 10.30 16.24
C ALA A 83 -5.76 10.05 16.14
N PHE A 84 -5.25 9.20 17.02
CA PHE A 84 -3.87 8.70 17.03
C PHE A 84 -3.85 7.20 16.73
N VAL A 85 -2.99 6.77 15.81
CA VAL A 85 -2.79 5.35 15.49
C VAL A 85 -1.70 4.80 16.41
N HIS A 86 -2.12 4.03 17.40
CA HIS A 86 -1.21 3.31 18.27
C HIS A 86 -0.83 1.97 17.65
N TYR A 87 0.46 1.65 17.65
CA TYR A 87 0.95 0.34 17.27
C TYR A 87 0.90 -0.62 18.45
N ARG A 88 1.19 -1.90 18.20
CA ARG A 88 1.05 -2.99 19.18
C ARG A 88 1.92 -2.84 20.43
N ASP A 89 2.97 -2.04 20.35
CA ASP A 89 3.90 -1.74 21.45
C ASP A 89 3.52 -0.46 22.23
N GLY A 90 2.40 0.18 21.87
CA GLY A 90 1.93 1.43 22.47
C GLY A 90 2.54 2.70 21.87
N SER A 91 3.47 2.59 20.92
CA SER A 91 3.99 3.76 20.21
C SER A 91 2.94 4.36 19.26
N ILE A 92 2.99 5.67 19.03
CA ILE A 92 2.15 6.33 18.03
C ILE A 92 2.91 6.32 16.70
N ILE A 93 2.37 5.62 15.70
CA ILE A 93 3.02 5.46 14.39
C ILE A 93 2.41 6.35 13.30
N ASP A 94 1.21 6.88 13.54
CA ASP A 94 0.54 7.77 12.61
C ASP A 94 -0.56 8.58 13.32
N VAL A 95 -1.06 9.63 12.66
CA VAL A 95 -2.17 10.46 13.13
C VAL A 95 -3.23 10.61 12.04
N ILE A 96 -4.49 10.63 12.43
CA ILE A 96 -5.61 10.89 11.51
C ILE A 96 -5.98 12.37 11.65
N LYS A 97 -5.94 13.08 10.51
CA LYS A 97 -6.30 14.50 10.40
C LYS A 97 -7.75 14.67 9.97
N GLN A 98 -8.37 15.76 10.41
CA GLN A 98 -9.72 16.11 10.00
C GLN A 98 -9.74 16.37 8.48
N VAL A 99 -10.65 15.71 7.76
CA VAL A 99 -10.88 16.00 6.34
C VAL A 99 -11.56 17.35 6.22
N LYS A 100 -11.08 18.20 5.30
CA LYS A 100 -11.74 19.46 4.97
C LYS A 100 -13.11 19.17 4.37
N SER A 101 -14.17 19.76 4.93
CA SER A 101 -15.52 19.60 4.40
C SER A 101 -15.56 20.07 2.93
N LEU A 102 -16.16 19.24 2.07
CA LEU A 102 -16.38 19.54 0.65
C LEU A 102 -17.24 20.79 0.47
#